data_AF-A0AAU9BP14-F1
#
_entry.id   AF-A0AAU9BP14-F1
#
_cell.length_a   1.000
_cell.length_b   1.000
_cell.length_c   1.000
_cell.angle_alpha   90.00
_cell.angle_beta   90.00
_cell.angle_gamma   90.00
#
_symmetry.space_group_name_H-M   'P 1'
#
loop_
_entity.id
_entity.type
_entity.pdbx_description
1 polymer ?
#
loop_
_entity_poly.entity_id
_entity_poly.type
_entity_poly.pdbx_seq_one_letter_code
_entity_poly.pdbx_strand_id
1 'polypeptide(L)'
;MFLFQVDSYLAELKKFRPDILEACENAMNAINPDLDFTRVDEKSFLACPDESIDYAVMEKTGDAVVVPMDAGWSDVGSWSSLWDISPHDIDGNVHRGDVVSFRTKNSYIH
;
A
#
# COMPACT_ATOMS: atom_id res chain seq x y z
N MET A 1 3.09 6.52 -2.87
CA MET A 1 3.40 6.05 -4.25
C MET A 1 4.88 6.31 -4.51
N PHE A 2 5.57 5.42 -5.23
CA PHE A 2 6.99 5.58 -5.56
C PHE A 2 7.24 5.49 -7.05
N LEU A 3 8.24 6.24 -7.52
CA LEU A 3 8.77 6.16 -8.88
C LEU A 3 10.29 6.21 -8.79
N PHE A 4 10.95 5.19 -9.31
CA PHE A 4 12.41 5.07 -9.29
C PHE A 4 12.89 4.19 -10.44
N GLN A 5 14.18 4.31 -10.77
CA GLN A 5 14.85 3.33 -11.62
C GLN A 5 15.09 2.04 -10.83
N VAL A 6 14.97 0.90 -11.50
CA VAL A 6 15.13 -0.42 -10.88
C VAL A 6 16.51 -0.57 -10.26
N ASP A 7 17.57 -0.21 -10.99
CA ASP A 7 18.95 -0.33 -10.51
C ASP A 7 19.21 0.51 -9.26
N SER A 8 18.69 1.74 -9.20
CA SER A 8 18.80 2.61 -8.03
C SER A 8 18.08 2.02 -6.82
N TYR A 9 16.88 1.48 -7.00
CA TYR A 9 16.14 0.86 -5.91
C TYR A 9 16.82 -0.40 -5.38
N LEU A 10 17.30 -1.29 -6.28
CA LEU A 10 18.01 -2.50 -5.87
C LEU A 10 19.32 -2.17 -5.13
N ALA A 11 20.02 -1.10 -5.54
CA ALA A 11 21.20 -0.63 -4.83
C ALA A 11 20.89 -0.15 -3.40
N GLU A 12 19.84 0.66 -3.21
CA GLU A 12 19.43 1.13 -1.88
C GLU A 12 18.84 -0.01 -1.02
N LEU A 13 18.08 -0.93 -1.62
CA LEU A 13 17.58 -2.13 -0.93
C LEU A 13 18.73 -3.02 -0.46
N LYS A 14 19.74 -3.28 -1.31
CA LYS A 14 20.94 -4.03 -0.93
C LYS A 14 21.70 -3.39 0.23
N LYS A 15 21.76 -2.05 0.24
CA LYS A 15 22.47 -1.29 1.26
C LYS A 15 21.77 -1.33 2.62
N PHE A 16 20.45 -1.23 2.66
CA PHE A 16 19.70 -1.15 3.92
C PHE A 16 19.11 -2.48 4.40
N ARG A 17 18.68 -3.33 3.48
CA ARG A 17 18.02 -4.63 3.72
C ARG A 17 18.52 -5.70 2.74
N PRO A 18 19.82 -6.06 2.79
CA PRO A 18 20.38 -7.10 1.93
C PRO A 18 19.69 -8.46 2.12
N ASP A 19 19.16 -8.72 3.31
CA ASP A 19 18.40 -9.90 3.67
C ASP A 19 17.06 -10.00 2.92
N ILE A 20 16.34 -8.89 2.74
CA ILE A 20 15.15 -8.84 1.86
C ILE A 20 15.54 -9.10 0.42
N LEU A 21 16.59 -8.43 -0.08
CA LEU A 21 17.04 -8.60 -1.46
C LEU A 21 17.39 -10.06 -1.77
N GLU A 22 18.20 -10.69 -0.90
CA GLU A 22 18.61 -12.08 -1.05
C GLU A 22 17.41 -13.04 -1.03
N ALA A 23 16.45 -12.84 -0.13
CA ALA A 23 15.24 -13.66 -0.09
C ALA A 23 14.42 -13.53 -1.37
N CYS A 24 14.25 -12.31 -1.90
CA CYS A 24 13.57 -12.07 -3.17
C CYS A 24 14.31 -12.70 -4.36
N GLU A 25 15.63 -12.57 -4.43
CA GLU A 25 16.45 -13.19 -5.47
C GLU A 25 16.32 -14.72 -5.44
N ASN A 26 16.41 -15.32 -4.26
CA ASN A 26 16.24 -16.78 -4.09
C ASN A 26 14.83 -17.24 -4.51
N ALA A 27 13.79 -16.50 -4.11
CA ALA A 27 12.41 -16.81 -4.48
C ALA A 27 12.17 -16.72 -6.00
N MET A 28 12.83 -15.76 -6.67
CA MET A 28 12.77 -15.56 -8.12
C MET A 28 13.63 -16.56 -8.92
N ASN A 29 14.72 -17.07 -8.35
CA ASN A 29 15.59 -18.05 -9.02
C ASN A 29 14.92 -19.43 -9.18
N ALA A 30 13.97 -19.75 -8.31
CA ALA A 30 13.24 -21.02 -8.29
C ALA A 30 11.76 -20.86 -8.72
N ILE A 31 11.49 -19.97 -9.67
CA ILE A 31 10.13 -19.75 -10.18
C ILE A 31 9.54 -20.99 -10.85
N ASN A 32 8.23 -21.15 -10.68
CA ASN A 32 7.41 -22.14 -11.35
C ASN A 32 6.37 -21.43 -12.23
N PRO A 33 6.56 -21.41 -13.57
CA PRO A 33 5.56 -20.88 -14.50
C PRO A 33 4.25 -21.68 -14.43
N ASP A 34 3.13 -20.99 -14.32
CA ASP A 34 1.77 -21.54 -14.23
C ASP A 34 0.84 -20.76 -15.16
N LEU A 35 0.76 -21.19 -16.42
CA LEU A 35 0.04 -20.48 -17.49
C LEU A 35 0.54 -19.02 -17.65
N ASP A 36 -0.31 -18.04 -17.34
CA ASP A 36 -0.04 -16.60 -17.36
C ASP A 36 0.45 -16.07 -16.00
N PHE A 37 0.66 -16.96 -15.03
CA PHE A 37 1.13 -16.64 -13.69
C PHE A 37 2.56 -17.13 -13.46
N THR A 38 3.36 -16.36 -12.72
CA THR A 38 4.67 -16.79 -12.24
C THR A 38 4.61 -17.01 -10.74
N ARG A 39 4.72 -18.27 -10.30
CA ARG A 39 4.82 -18.60 -8.88
C ARG A 39 6.28 -18.50 -8.45
N VAL A 40 6.56 -17.70 -7.43
CA VAL A 40 7.87 -17.72 -6.76
C VAL A 40 7.98 -18.93 -5.84
N ASP A 41 9.20 -19.32 -5.49
CA ASP A 41 9.41 -20.39 -4.50
C ASP A 41 8.86 -19.97 -3.13
N GLU A 42 7.88 -20.74 -2.63
CA GLU A 42 7.14 -20.45 -1.40
C GLU A 42 8.07 -20.38 -0.19
N LYS A 43 9.01 -21.34 -0.07
CA LYS A 43 9.90 -21.42 1.10
C LYS A 43 10.85 -20.23 1.16
N SER A 44 11.44 -19.86 0.03
CA SER A 44 12.33 -18.70 -0.07
C SER A 44 11.58 -17.39 0.13
N PHE A 45 10.35 -17.29 -0.40
CA PHE A 45 9.51 -16.12 -0.21
C PHE A 45 9.08 -15.93 1.25
N LEU A 46 8.66 -17.01 1.93
CA LEU A 46 8.30 -16.97 3.36
C LEU A 46 9.49 -16.67 4.29
N ALA A 47 10.72 -16.83 3.81
CA ALA A 47 11.91 -16.41 4.54
C ALA A 47 12.18 -14.90 4.44
N CYS A 48 11.51 -14.20 3.51
CA CYS A 48 11.62 -12.75 3.39
C CYS A 48 11.03 -12.07 4.63
N PRO A 49 11.77 -11.16 5.29
CA PRO A 49 11.22 -10.36 6.36
C PRO A 49 10.00 -9.55 5.93
N ASP A 50 8.96 -9.54 6.78
CA ASP A 50 7.74 -8.76 6.60
C ASP A 50 7.96 -7.31 7.08
N GLU A 51 8.64 -6.51 6.24
CA GLU A 51 8.84 -5.07 6.47
C GLU A 51 8.44 -4.29 5.22
N SER A 52 7.71 -3.19 5.41
CA SER A 52 7.31 -2.34 4.28
C SER A 52 8.51 -1.63 3.65
N ILE A 53 8.39 -1.30 2.37
CA ILE A 53 9.38 -0.50 1.62
C ILE A 53 9.67 0.85 2.28
N ASP A 54 8.67 1.44 2.95
CA ASP A 54 8.80 2.70 3.68
C ASP A 54 9.91 2.60 4.75
N TYR A 55 9.83 1.59 5.62
CA TYR A 55 10.82 1.35 6.68
C TYR A 55 12.11 0.71 6.15
N ALA A 56 12.00 -0.19 5.17
CA ALA A 56 13.14 -0.90 4.62
C ALA A 56 14.10 0.03 3.90
N VAL A 57 13.58 1.01 3.14
CA VAL A 57 14.37 1.85 2.24
C VAL A 57 14.03 3.34 2.38
N MET A 58 12.76 3.73 2.27
CA MET A 58 12.41 5.13 1.96
C MET A 58 12.65 6.10 3.11
N GLU A 59 12.54 5.65 4.37
CA GLU A 59 12.91 6.46 5.54
C GLU A 59 14.43 6.60 5.73
N LYS A 60 15.22 5.71 5.10
CA LYS A 60 16.68 5.62 5.31
C LYS A 60 17.48 6.21 4.15
N THR A 61 16.92 6.22 2.95
CA THR A 61 17.62 6.68 1.75
C THR A 61 17.88 8.19 1.79
N GLY A 62 19.08 8.58 1.35
CA GLY A 62 19.45 9.98 1.17
C GLY A 62 19.06 10.53 -0.21
N ASP A 63 18.60 9.67 -1.12
CA ASP A 63 18.40 10.00 -2.54
C ASP A 63 16.91 10.21 -2.89
N ALA A 64 16.03 10.29 -1.88
CA ALA A 64 14.60 10.53 -2.08
C ALA A 64 14.29 12.00 -2.36
N VAL A 65 13.33 12.23 -3.25
CA VAL A 65 12.68 13.53 -3.48
C VAL A 65 11.17 13.38 -3.40
N VAL A 66 10.48 14.40 -2.89
CA VAL A 66 9.02 14.41 -2.77
C VAL A 66 8.45 15.39 -3.79
N VAL A 67 7.45 14.93 -4.55
CA VAL A 67 6.69 15.76 -5.49
C VAL A 67 5.28 15.94 -4.93
N PRO A 68 4.79 17.18 -4.74
CA PRO A 68 3.44 17.41 -4.27
C PRO A 68 2.42 16.91 -5.31
N MET A 69 1.38 16.25 -4.84
CA MET A 69 0.29 15.73 -5.66
C MET A 69 -1.04 16.29 -5.16
N ASP A 70 -1.71 17.07 -6.01
CA ASP A 70 -3.07 17.55 -5.77
C ASP A 70 -4.01 16.89 -6.79
N ALA A 71 -4.48 15.69 -6.44
CA ALA A 71 -5.32 14.85 -7.29
C ALA A 71 -6.59 14.35 -6.59
N GLY A 72 -6.94 14.92 -5.43
CA GLY A 72 -8.07 14.44 -4.61
C GLY A 72 -7.91 12.99 -4.11
N TRP A 73 -6.67 12.52 -3.95
CA TRP A 73 -6.38 11.14 -3.57
C TRP A 73 -6.73 10.88 -2.09
N SER A 74 -7.32 9.71 -1.83
CA SER A 74 -7.55 9.13 -0.51
C SER A 74 -7.25 7.64 -0.58
N ASP A 75 -6.59 7.09 0.44
CA ASP A 75 -6.31 5.64 0.54
C ASP A 75 -7.53 4.81 0.93
N VAL A 76 -8.60 5.48 1.38
CA VAL A 76 -9.84 4.86 1.89
C VAL A 76 -9.52 3.76 2.90
N GLY A 77 -8.61 4.05 3.84
CA GLY A 77 -8.14 3.07 4.82
C GLY A 77 -9.13 2.76 5.96
N SER A 78 -10.22 3.52 6.09
CA SER A 78 -11.17 3.39 7.19
C SER A 78 -12.60 3.78 6.80
N TRP A 79 -13.57 3.40 7.63
CA TRP A 79 -14.97 3.86 7.49
C TRP A 79 -15.12 5.38 7.63
N SER A 80 -14.28 6.03 8.43
CA SER A 80 -14.27 7.50 8.49
C SER A 80 -13.83 8.10 7.16
N SER A 81 -12.86 7.48 6.48
CA SER A 81 -12.41 7.92 5.15
C SER A 81 -13.54 7.88 4.12
N LEU A 82 -14.42 6.88 4.21
CA LEU A 82 -15.63 6.80 3.36
C LEU A 82 -16.64 7.90 3.69
N TRP A 83 -16.80 8.24 4.97
CA TRP A 83 -17.61 9.37 5.39
C TRP A 83 -17.05 10.68 4.83
N ASP A 84 -15.76 10.94 5.02
CA ASP A 84 -15.07 12.18 4.60
C ASP A 84 -15.22 12.46 3.09
N ILE A 85 -15.12 11.42 2.24
CA ILE A 85 -15.20 11.58 0.79
C ILE A 85 -16.63 11.57 0.24
N SER A 86 -17.63 11.27 1.08
CA SER A 86 -19.01 11.14 0.63
C SER A 86 -19.79 12.45 0.76
N PRO A 87 -20.87 12.64 -0.04
CA PRO A 87 -21.78 13.77 0.16
C PRO A 87 -22.50 13.66 1.51
N HIS A 88 -22.46 14.72 2.30
CA HIS A 88 -23.10 14.80 3.60
C HIS A 88 -24.48 15.48 3.51
N ASP A 89 -25.43 15.03 4.32
CA ASP A 89 -26.66 15.76 4.57
C ASP A 89 -26.44 16.94 5.55
N ILE A 90 -27.50 17.69 5.85
CA ILE A 90 -27.43 18.87 6.72
C ILE A 90 -27.06 18.55 8.19
N ASP A 91 -27.26 17.31 8.61
CA ASP A 91 -26.91 16.80 9.94
C ASP A 91 -25.53 16.12 9.94
N GLY A 92 -24.80 16.16 8.82
CA GLY A 92 -23.49 15.56 8.66
C GLY A 92 -23.54 14.05 8.47
N ASN A 93 -24.69 13.46 8.12
CA ASN A 93 -24.76 12.02 7.86
C ASN A 93 -24.50 11.70 6.39
N VAL A 94 -23.98 10.49 6.17
CA VAL A 94 -23.89 9.85 4.86
C VAL A 94 -24.78 8.62 4.89
N HIS A 95 -25.73 8.53 3.95
CA HIS A 95 -26.65 7.41 3.82
C HIS A 95 -26.37 6.65 2.52
N ARG A 96 -26.13 5.34 2.62
CA ARG A 96 -25.89 4.46 1.47
C ARG A 96 -26.86 3.27 1.51
N GLY A 97 -27.91 3.30 0.69
CA GLY A 97 -28.92 2.24 0.62
C GLY A 97 -30.26 2.67 1.23
N ASP A 98 -31.06 1.68 1.65
CA ASP A 98 -32.37 1.92 2.28
C ASP A 98 -32.19 2.18 3.78
N VAL A 99 -32.08 3.47 4.15
CA VAL A 99 -31.73 3.92 5.50
C VAL A 99 -32.91 4.63 6.16
N VAL A 100 -33.27 4.16 7.36
CA VAL A 100 -34.12 4.90 8.30
C VAL A 100 -33.24 5.42 9.43
N SER A 101 -33.16 6.74 9.57
CA SER A 101 -32.43 7.41 10.63
C SER A 101 -33.36 8.33 11.42
N PHE A 102 -33.14 8.48 12.73
CA PHE A 102 -33.95 9.33 13.60
C PHE A 102 -33.06 10.13 14.55
N ARG A 103 -32.97 11.45 14.31
CA ARG A 103 -32.12 12.37 15.08
C ARG A 103 -30.64 11.94 15.13
N THR A 104 -30.15 11.29 14.08
CA THR A 104 -28.75 10.90 13.92
C THR A 104 -27.95 12.06 13.34
N LYS A 105 -26.68 12.20 13.73
CA LYS A 105 -25.76 13.22 13.22
C LYS A 105 -24.36 12.63 13.01
N ASN A 106 -23.58 13.21 12.10
CA ASN A 106 -22.16 12.88 11.88
C ASN A 106 -21.87 11.38 11.75
N SER A 107 -22.72 10.64 11.05
CA SER A 107 -22.63 9.17 10.95
C SER A 107 -22.58 8.71 9.51
N TYR A 108 -21.83 7.63 9.26
CA TYR A 108 -21.90 6.87 8.00
C TYR A 108 -22.82 5.67 8.20
N ILE A 109 -23.88 5.58 7.40
CA ILE A 109 -24.91 4.56 7.52
C ILE A 109 -25.05 3.86 6.17
N HIS A 110 -24.80 2.55 6.16
CA HIS A 110 -24.82 1.71 4.98
C HIS A 110 -25.61 0.43 5.26
#